data_AF-A0AAW1WTQ1-F1
#
_entry.id   AF-A0AAW1WTQ1-F1
#
_cell.length_a   1.000
_cell.length_b   1.000
_cell.length_c   1.000
_cell.angle_alpha   90.00
_cell.angle_beta   90.00
_cell.angle_gamma   90.00
#
_symmetry.space_group_name_H-M   'P 1'
#
loop_
_entity.id
_entity.type
_entity.pdbx_description
1 polymer ?
#
loop_
_entity_poly.entity_id
_entity_poly.type
_entity_poly.pdbx_seq_one_letter_code
_entity_poly.pdbx_strand_id
1 'polypeptide(L)'
;MAALPKLLLGPPAPKTSADSSSARTKPPKGRTENSSATYLSSGDPCLYLFFHIVPDTPSSYINKQLPKSWAHNALTTLKLICNLRGVRGTGKSDKEAFFTAAFWLHTNHPKTLACNLASFADFGCFKDLPEILYRLLEGQDIKRSVAAVFNKGKRPRYSSRREPREERVVNATERAKSEKEKASVLRKQKFAAMANKAVSRYERDPDYRFLHERVSDVFAECLKSDLENLNSAQLNRISLAAKWCPSLDSSFDRATLLCERIARKVFPRESCPEYDGVLEEHYAYRVRDRLRKEVLVPLRKALELPEVYMGAQKWSSVPYNRVASVAMKLYKETFFKHDIVRFSKYLVDVKAGEGEHCGRCAAAARDHRLEFERRVTELRSFSGREWWRI
;
A
#
# COMPACT_ATOMS: atom_id res chain seq x y z
N MET A 1 9.27 -24.08 12.03
CA MET A 1 7.92 -24.66 11.99
C MET A 1 7.38 -24.52 10.59
N ALA A 2 6.74 -25.56 10.07
CA ALA A 2 6.08 -25.55 8.76
C ALA A 2 5.09 -24.38 8.67
N ALA A 3 4.99 -23.73 7.50
CA ALA A 3 3.99 -22.71 7.26
C ALA A 3 2.62 -23.27 7.63
N LEU A 4 1.93 -22.62 8.57
CA LEU A 4 0.52 -22.91 8.85
C LEU A 4 -0.22 -22.98 7.50
N PRO A 5 -1.03 -24.02 7.24
CA PRO A 5 -1.76 -24.11 5.99
C PRO A 5 -2.55 -22.82 5.79
N LYS A 6 -2.56 -22.31 4.55
CA LYS A 6 -3.28 -21.10 4.13
C LYS A 6 -4.79 -21.33 4.31
N LEU A 7 -5.26 -21.22 5.54
CA LEU A 7 -6.62 -21.57 5.92
C LEU A 7 -7.48 -20.32 5.74
N LEU A 8 -8.19 -20.26 4.62
CA LEU A 8 -9.31 -19.34 4.51
C LEU A 8 -10.43 -19.87 5.41
N LEU A 9 -10.86 -19.05 6.35
CA LEU A 9 -12.05 -19.31 7.14
C LEU A 9 -13.26 -19.05 6.24
N GLY A 10 -13.85 -20.13 5.73
CA GLY A 10 -15.08 -20.07 4.97
C GLY A 10 -16.21 -19.46 5.80
N PRO A 11 -17.22 -18.84 5.17
CA PRO A 11 -18.40 -18.38 5.89
C PRO A 11 -19.09 -19.56 6.59
N PRO A 12 -19.82 -19.32 7.70
CA PRO A 12 -20.59 -20.37 8.36
C PRO A 12 -21.56 -21.00 7.36
N ALA A 13 -21.44 -22.32 7.16
CA ALA A 13 -22.32 -23.06 6.27
C ALA A 13 -23.76 -22.96 6.80
N PRO A 14 -24.76 -22.62 5.95
CA PRO A 14 -26.15 -22.76 6.36
C PRO A 14 -26.42 -24.22 6.71
N LYS A 15 -27.00 -24.47 7.89
CA LYS A 15 -27.48 -25.80 8.28
C LYS A 15 -28.69 -26.13 7.39
N THR A 16 -28.51 -26.98 6.37
CA THR A 16 -29.27 -28.24 6.13
C THR A 16 -29.10 -28.80 4.71
N SER A 17 -28.85 -30.13 4.70
CA SER A 17 -29.37 -31.23 3.87
C SER A 17 -29.45 -31.18 2.33
N ALA A 18 -29.07 -32.36 1.79
CA ALA A 18 -29.43 -32.99 0.52
C ALA A 18 -28.53 -32.64 -0.68
N ASP A 19 -27.72 -33.65 -1.05
CA ASP A 19 -27.22 -33.85 -2.40
C ASP A 19 -28.36 -33.66 -3.41
N SER A 20 -28.21 -32.67 -4.29
CA SER A 20 -28.99 -32.60 -5.53
C SER A 20 -28.05 -32.90 -6.69
N SER A 21 -28.16 -34.14 -7.19
CA SER A 21 -27.54 -34.57 -8.44
C SER A 21 -28.20 -33.85 -9.62
N SER A 22 -27.71 -32.65 -9.93
CA SER A 22 -28.07 -31.93 -11.15
C SER A 22 -27.38 -32.59 -12.36
N ALA A 23 -28.18 -33.04 -13.33
CA ALA A 23 -27.71 -33.65 -14.57
C ALA A 23 -26.79 -32.68 -15.33
N ARG A 24 -25.53 -33.10 -15.57
CA ARG A 24 -24.53 -32.32 -16.31
C ARG A 24 -24.88 -32.31 -17.81
N THR A 25 -25.64 -31.32 -18.25
CA THR A 25 -25.72 -30.95 -19.67
C THR A 25 -24.36 -30.41 -20.12
N LYS A 26 -23.85 -30.88 -21.26
CA LYS A 26 -22.55 -30.42 -21.79
C LYS A 26 -22.66 -28.94 -22.19
N PRO A 27 -21.80 -28.05 -21.67
CA PRO A 27 -21.92 -26.63 -21.95
C PRO A 27 -21.69 -26.32 -23.44
N PRO A 28 -22.42 -25.36 -24.02
CA PRO A 28 -22.29 -24.97 -25.42
C PRO A 28 -20.86 -24.48 -25.70
N LYS A 29 -20.28 -24.79 -26.87
CA LYS A 29 -18.90 -24.46 -27.26
C LYS A 29 -18.86 -23.40 -28.36
N GLY A 30 -17.86 -22.52 -28.31
CA GLY A 30 -17.65 -21.39 -29.22
C GLY A 30 -16.17 -21.12 -29.45
N ARG A 31 -15.86 -20.02 -30.14
CA ARG A 31 -14.48 -19.59 -30.43
C ARG A 31 -14.20 -18.23 -29.78
N THR A 32 -13.04 -18.09 -29.18
CA THR A 32 -12.52 -16.79 -28.71
C THR A 32 -12.04 -15.93 -29.89
N GLU A 33 -11.68 -14.67 -29.63
CA GLU A 33 -11.19 -13.71 -30.64
C GLU A 33 -9.93 -14.23 -31.39
N ASN A 34 -9.13 -15.09 -30.75
CA ASN A 34 -7.99 -15.80 -31.35
C ASN A 34 -8.34 -17.20 -31.89
N SER A 35 -9.61 -17.48 -32.18
CA SER A 35 -10.11 -18.75 -32.74
C SER A 35 -9.89 -20.02 -31.89
N SER A 36 -9.50 -19.89 -30.63
CA SER A 36 -9.35 -21.04 -29.73
C SER A 36 -10.71 -21.55 -29.25
N ALA A 37 -10.83 -22.88 -29.08
CA ALA A 37 -12.07 -23.50 -28.62
C ALA A 37 -12.34 -23.14 -27.15
N THR A 38 -13.52 -22.58 -26.87
CA THR A 38 -13.96 -22.25 -25.51
C THR A 38 -15.41 -22.68 -25.28
N TYR A 39 -15.88 -22.68 -24.04
CA TYR A 39 -17.30 -22.85 -23.73
C TYR A 39 -18.01 -21.48 -23.82
N LEU A 40 -19.13 -21.41 -24.54
CA LEU A 40 -19.99 -20.22 -24.70
C LEU A 40 -20.62 -19.79 -23.37
N SER A 41 -20.95 -20.77 -22.52
CA SER A 41 -21.44 -20.56 -21.17
C SER A 41 -21.16 -21.82 -20.36
N SER A 42 -20.37 -21.71 -19.29
CA SER A 42 -20.14 -22.80 -18.35
C SER A 42 -21.30 -22.99 -17.37
N GLY A 43 -22.25 -22.06 -17.32
CA GLY A 43 -23.30 -22.00 -16.29
C GLY A 43 -22.80 -21.70 -14.87
N ASP A 44 -21.51 -21.91 -14.57
CA ASP A 44 -20.89 -21.68 -13.25
C ASP A 44 -20.53 -20.20 -13.03
N PRO A 45 -21.22 -19.49 -12.12
CA PRO A 45 -20.93 -18.09 -11.82
C PRO A 45 -19.52 -17.84 -11.27
N CYS A 46 -18.90 -18.83 -10.61
CA CYS A 46 -17.51 -18.72 -10.14
C CYS A 46 -16.52 -18.72 -11.30
N LEU A 47 -16.77 -19.54 -12.32
CA LEU A 47 -15.95 -19.56 -13.53
C LEU A 47 -16.09 -18.25 -14.32
N TYR A 48 -17.29 -17.69 -14.37
CA TYR A 48 -17.52 -16.36 -14.94
C TYR A 48 -16.71 -15.29 -14.23
N LEU A 49 -16.76 -15.26 -12.89
CA LEU A 49 -15.96 -14.34 -12.06
C LEU A 49 -14.46 -14.47 -12.36
N PHE A 50 -13.98 -15.71 -12.55
CA PHE A 50 -12.58 -15.98 -12.85
C PHE A 50 -12.14 -15.58 -14.27
N PHE A 51 -12.97 -15.67 -15.30
CA PHE A 51 -12.54 -15.30 -16.66
C PHE A 51 -12.87 -13.85 -17.04
N HIS A 52 -14.00 -13.31 -16.56
CA HIS A 52 -14.54 -12.05 -17.08
C HIS A 52 -14.15 -10.82 -16.24
N ILE A 53 -13.68 -11.02 -15.00
CA ILE A 53 -13.06 -9.92 -14.25
C ILE A 53 -11.62 -9.76 -14.72
N VAL A 54 -11.40 -8.79 -15.58
CA VAL A 54 -10.09 -8.38 -16.11
C VAL A 54 -9.77 -6.94 -15.67
N PRO A 55 -8.52 -6.48 -15.79
CA PRO A 55 -8.19 -5.07 -15.55
C PRO A 55 -9.17 -4.15 -16.29
N ASP A 56 -9.57 -3.06 -15.64
CA ASP A 56 -10.56 -2.07 -16.12
C ASP A 56 -12.03 -2.54 -16.14
N THR A 57 -12.35 -3.71 -15.57
CA THR A 57 -13.74 -4.11 -15.34
C THR A 57 -14.44 -3.10 -14.42
N PRO A 58 -15.61 -2.56 -14.80
CA PRO A 58 -16.34 -1.60 -13.98
C PRO A 58 -16.78 -2.21 -12.64
N SER A 59 -16.66 -1.44 -11.55
CA SER A 59 -17.07 -1.87 -10.20
C SER A 59 -18.54 -2.30 -10.14
N SER A 60 -19.41 -1.67 -10.95
CA SER A 60 -20.82 -2.03 -11.06
C SER A 60 -21.06 -3.44 -11.59
N TYR A 61 -20.20 -3.92 -12.51
CA TYR A 61 -20.27 -5.29 -13.02
C TYR A 61 -19.81 -6.29 -11.96
N ILE A 62 -18.71 -5.99 -11.27
CA ILE A 62 -18.18 -6.83 -10.18
C ILE A 62 -19.24 -7.01 -9.08
N ASN A 63 -19.88 -5.92 -8.65
CA ASN A 63 -20.95 -5.95 -7.65
C ASN A 63 -22.19 -6.75 -8.09
N LYS A 64 -22.42 -6.94 -9.39
CA LYS A 64 -23.49 -7.81 -9.91
C LYS A 64 -23.10 -9.30 -9.94
N GLN A 65 -21.82 -9.61 -10.11
CA GLN A 65 -21.34 -11.00 -10.22
C GLN A 65 -20.96 -11.63 -8.89
N LEU A 66 -20.47 -10.85 -7.92
CA LEU A 66 -20.10 -11.34 -6.60
C LEU A 66 -21.27 -12.03 -5.86
N PRO A 67 -22.50 -11.47 -5.82
CA PRO A 67 -23.63 -12.17 -5.19
C PRO A 67 -23.96 -13.51 -5.83
N LYS A 68 -23.90 -13.59 -7.17
CA LYS A 68 -24.22 -14.81 -7.93
C LYS A 68 -23.20 -15.92 -7.66
N SER A 69 -21.91 -15.57 -7.70
CA SER A 69 -20.82 -16.50 -7.38
C SER A 69 -20.84 -16.92 -5.92
N TRP A 70 -21.11 -16.00 -5.00
CA TRP A 70 -21.19 -16.31 -3.58
C TRP A 70 -22.33 -17.26 -3.24
N ALA A 71 -23.52 -17.03 -3.81
CA ALA A 71 -24.68 -17.92 -3.63
C ALA A 71 -24.42 -19.32 -4.20
N HIS A 72 -23.63 -19.44 -5.28
CA HIS A 72 -23.26 -20.72 -5.86
C HIS A 72 -22.19 -21.46 -5.02
N ASN A 73 -21.08 -20.79 -4.70
CA ASN A 73 -20.04 -21.32 -3.84
C ASN A 73 -19.23 -20.19 -3.18
N ALA A 74 -19.55 -19.91 -1.92
CA ALA A 74 -18.95 -18.82 -1.17
C ALA A 74 -17.44 -19.01 -0.91
N LEU A 75 -16.99 -20.24 -0.63
CA LEU A 75 -15.56 -20.51 -0.39
C LEU A 75 -14.73 -20.33 -1.67
N THR A 76 -15.23 -20.81 -2.81
CA THR A 76 -14.58 -20.60 -4.11
C THR A 76 -14.58 -19.11 -4.46
N THR A 77 -15.67 -18.40 -4.22
CA THR A 77 -15.75 -16.95 -4.43
C THR A 77 -14.73 -16.20 -3.58
N LEU A 78 -14.57 -16.56 -2.30
CA LEU A 78 -13.56 -15.98 -1.43
C LEU A 78 -12.14 -16.23 -1.94
N LYS A 79 -11.84 -17.46 -2.41
CA LYS A 79 -10.55 -17.78 -3.05
C LYS A 79 -10.31 -16.95 -4.31
N LEU A 80 -11.35 -16.71 -5.10
CA LEU A 80 -11.27 -15.88 -6.30
C LEU A 80 -11.03 -14.41 -5.95
N ILE A 81 -11.62 -13.90 -4.86
CA ILE A 81 -11.32 -12.55 -4.35
C ILE A 81 -9.85 -12.44 -3.94
N CYS A 82 -9.28 -13.45 -3.26
CA CYS A 82 -7.83 -13.50 -2.99
C CYS A 82 -7.00 -13.52 -4.28
N ASN A 83 -7.45 -14.28 -5.29
CA ASN A 83 -6.79 -14.35 -6.59
C ASN A 83 -6.74 -12.99 -7.30
N LEU A 84 -7.80 -12.17 -7.21
CA LEU A 84 -7.79 -10.81 -7.78
C LEU A 84 -6.58 -10.02 -7.29
N ARG A 85 -6.25 -10.13 -6.00
CA ARG A 85 -5.15 -9.35 -5.41
C ARG A 85 -3.77 -9.97 -5.56
N GLY A 86 -3.68 -11.27 -5.85
CA GLY A 86 -2.42 -12.02 -5.89
C GLY A 86 -1.32 -11.32 -6.69
N VAL A 87 -0.29 -10.81 -6.00
CA VAL A 87 0.84 -10.07 -6.61
C VAL A 87 2.13 -10.88 -6.74
N ARG A 88 2.19 -12.05 -6.11
CA ARG A 88 3.39 -12.90 -6.09
C ARG A 88 3.30 -14.02 -7.13
N GLY A 89 2.79 -13.71 -8.33
CA GLY A 89 2.55 -14.70 -9.38
C GLY A 89 1.38 -15.65 -9.12
N THR A 90 0.63 -15.45 -8.04
CA THR A 90 -0.48 -16.32 -7.58
C THR A 90 -1.85 -15.86 -8.07
N GLY A 91 -1.95 -14.74 -8.79
CA GLY A 91 -3.22 -14.14 -9.14
C GLY A 91 -3.11 -13.04 -10.19
N LYS A 92 -4.20 -12.30 -10.37
CA LYS A 92 -4.36 -11.32 -11.46
C LYS A 92 -3.71 -9.95 -11.18
N SER A 93 -3.31 -9.68 -9.94
CA SER A 93 -2.79 -8.37 -9.52
C SER A 93 -3.73 -7.19 -9.83
N ASP A 94 -5.04 -7.43 -9.90
CA ASP A 94 -6.05 -6.40 -10.11
C ASP A 94 -6.42 -5.74 -8.77
N LYS A 95 -5.75 -4.63 -8.50
CA LYS A 95 -5.94 -3.84 -7.28
C LYS A 95 -7.38 -3.36 -7.16
N GLU A 96 -7.95 -2.77 -8.21
CA GLU A 96 -9.25 -2.09 -8.12
C GLU A 96 -10.41 -3.08 -8.01
N ALA A 97 -10.34 -4.21 -8.73
CA ALA A 97 -11.31 -5.28 -8.59
C ALA A 97 -11.29 -5.88 -7.18
N PHE A 98 -10.09 -6.08 -6.60
CA PHE A 98 -9.96 -6.56 -5.23
C PHE A 98 -10.61 -5.61 -4.23
N PHE A 99 -10.32 -4.31 -4.29
CA PHE A 99 -10.92 -3.37 -3.33
C PHE A 99 -12.44 -3.32 -3.50
N THR A 100 -12.96 -3.31 -4.73
CA THR A 100 -14.40 -3.42 -4.98
C THR A 100 -15.00 -4.65 -4.31
N ALA A 101 -14.35 -5.81 -4.43
CA ALA A 101 -14.78 -7.03 -3.77
C ALA A 101 -14.65 -6.98 -2.23
N ALA A 102 -13.61 -6.35 -1.70
CA ALA A 102 -13.44 -6.14 -0.26
C ALA A 102 -14.54 -5.23 0.32
N PHE A 103 -14.94 -4.18 -0.40
CA PHE A 103 -16.10 -3.36 -0.05
C PHE A 103 -17.39 -4.19 -0.03
N TRP A 104 -17.62 -4.98 -1.08
CA TRP A 104 -18.78 -5.85 -1.14
C TRP A 104 -18.81 -6.86 0.02
N LEU A 105 -17.65 -7.46 0.37
CA LEU A 105 -17.51 -8.32 1.55
C LEU A 105 -17.78 -7.55 2.85
N HIS A 106 -17.31 -6.31 2.99
CA HIS A 106 -17.59 -5.52 4.19
C HIS A 106 -19.10 -5.27 4.37
N THR A 107 -19.80 -4.94 3.29
CA THR A 107 -21.24 -4.67 3.33
C THR A 107 -22.09 -5.93 3.57
N ASN A 108 -21.71 -7.08 2.99
CA ASN A 108 -22.57 -8.27 3.01
C ASN A 108 -22.08 -9.36 3.99
N HIS A 109 -20.76 -9.46 4.20
CA HIS A 109 -20.09 -10.51 4.97
C HIS A 109 -18.93 -9.95 5.82
N PRO A 110 -19.18 -8.95 6.70
CA PRO A 110 -18.12 -8.20 7.41
C PRO A 110 -17.21 -9.10 8.25
N LYS A 111 -17.78 -10.12 8.89
CA LYS A 111 -17.02 -11.12 9.67
C LYS A 111 -16.07 -11.91 8.80
N THR A 112 -16.50 -12.33 7.61
CA THR A 112 -15.67 -13.08 6.66
C THR A 112 -14.48 -12.24 6.20
N LEU A 113 -14.69 -10.95 5.90
CA LEU A 113 -13.60 -10.03 5.58
C LEU A 113 -12.60 -9.93 6.73
N ALA A 114 -13.08 -9.65 7.94
CA ALA A 114 -12.25 -9.39 9.11
C ALA A 114 -11.47 -10.61 9.60
N CYS A 115 -12.07 -11.81 9.53
CA CYS A 115 -11.40 -13.06 9.93
C CYS A 115 -10.35 -13.55 8.92
N ASN A 116 -10.41 -13.11 7.66
CA ASN A 116 -9.49 -13.54 6.60
C ASN A 116 -8.41 -12.51 6.26
N LEU A 117 -8.24 -11.45 7.06
CA LEU A 117 -7.27 -10.37 6.80
C LEU A 117 -5.82 -10.87 6.67
N ALA A 118 -5.39 -11.81 7.51
CA ALA A 118 -4.06 -12.40 7.41
C ALA A 118 -3.85 -13.09 6.05
N SER A 119 -4.84 -13.87 5.61
CA SER A 119 -4.81 -14.48 4.27
C SER A 119 -4.75 -13.44 3.16
N PHE A 120 -5.54 -12.36 3.26
CA PHE A 120 -5.47 -11.28 2.26
C PHE A 120 -4.09 -10.60 2.22
N ALA A 121 -3.44 -10.41 3.36
CA ALA A 121 -2.09 -9.85 3.43
C ALA A 121 -1.04 -10.80 2.80
N ASP A 122 -1.22 -12.11 2.92
CA ASP A 122 -0.34 -13.13 2.33
C ASP A 122 -0.46 -13.21 0.81
N PHE A 123 -1.68 -13.22 0.27
CA PHE A 123 -1.90 -13.21 -1.18
C PHE A 123 -1.54 -11.86 -1.81
N GLY A 124 -1.94 -10.77 -1.16
CA GLY A 124 -1.68 -9.40 -1.56
C GLY A 124 -0.44 -8.83 -0.90
N CYS A 125 -0.64 -7.79 -0.10
CA CYS A 125 0.37 -7.28 0.82
C CYS A 125 -0.27 -6.65 2.06
N PHE A 126 0.50 -6.52 3.14
CA PHE A 126 0.05 -5.84 4.37
C PHE A 126 -0.46 -4.41 4.15
N LYS A 127 -0.03 -3.71 3.07
CA LYS A 127 -0.55 -2.38 2.70
C LYS A 127 -2.05 -2.40 2.43
N ASP A 128 -2.59 -3.54 1.99
CA ASP A 128 -4.00 -3.64 1.64
C ASP A 128 -4.89 -3.46 2.88
N LEU A 129 -4.43 -3.85 4.07
CA LEU A 129 -5.19 -3.73 5.31
C LEU A 129 -5.55 -2.28 5.67
N PRO A 130 -4.59 -1.34 5.85
CA PRO A 130 -4.91 0.06 6.10
C PRO A 130 -5.56 0.73 4.89
N GLU A 131 -5.29 0.27 3.66
CA GLU A 131 -5.97 0.79 2.47
C GLU A 131 -7.46 0.44 2.49
N ILE A 132 -7.88 -0.78 2.86
CA ILE A 132 -9.31 -1.14 2.98
C ILE A 132 -10.02 -0.15 3.92
N LEU A 133 -9.46 0.09 5.10
CA LEU A 133 -10.01 1.04 6.07
C LEU A 133 -10.08 2.46 5.51
N TYR A 134 -8.99 2.92 4.88
CA TYR A 134 -8.92 4.23 4.24
C TYR A 134 -10.00 4.40 3.17
N ARG A 135 -10.19 3.39 2.30
CA ARG A 135 -11.21 3.45 1.25
C ARG A 135 -12.62 3.43 1.84
N LEU A 136 -12.87 2.67 2.91
CA LEU A 136 -14.16 2.67 3.60
C LEU A 136 -14.53 4.04 4.19
N LEU A 137 -13.53 4.84 4.56
CA LEU A 137 -13.73 6.22 4.98
C LEU A 137 -13.93 7.13 3.77
N GLU A 138 -13.00 7.16 2.81
CA GLU A 138 -12.99 8.14 1.71
C GLU A 138 -14.00 7.86 0.59
N GLY A 139 -14.43 6.62 0.44
CA GLY A 139 -15.28 6.16 -0.66
C GLY A 139 -14.50 5.38 -1.73
N GLN A 140 -15.24 4.78 -2.66
CA GLN A 140 -14.71 3.83 -3.65
C GLN A 140 -13.87 4.52 -4.76
N ASP A 141 -14.13 5.81 -5.04
CA ASP A 141 -13.58 6.59 -6.17
C ASP A 141 -12.39 7.49 -5.78
N ILE A 142 -11.34 6.93 -5.16
CA ILE A 142 -10.16 7.71 -4.73
C ILE A 142 -9.43 8.37 -5.92
N LYS A 143 -9.48 7.79 -7.12
CA LYS A 143 -8.74 8.30 -8.29
C LYS A 143 -9.35 9.57 -8.92
N ARG A 144 -10.66 9.77 -8.82
CA ARG A 144 -11.34 10.94 -9.43
C ARG A 144 -11.00 12.25 -8.70
N SER A 145 -10.80 12.20 -7.39
CA SER A 145 -10.52 13.40 -6.60
C SER A 145 -9.10 13.94 -6.81
N VAL A 146 -8.09 13.07 -6.97
CA VAL A 146 -6.69 13.49 -7.12
C VAL A 146 -6.42 14.07 -8.52
N ALA A 147 -6.99 13.48 -9.58
CA ALA A 147 -6.87 14.00 -10.94
C ALA A 147 -7.56 15.36 -11.13
N ALA A 148 -8.70 15.59 -10.47
CA ALA A 148 -9.40 16.87 -10.50
C ALA A 148 -8.63 18.00 -9.78
N VAL A 149 -7.81 17.66 -8.79
CA VAL A 149 -6.96 18.61 -8.05
C VAL A 149 -5.71 18.99 -8.84
N PHE A 150 -5.10 18.04 -9.58
CA PHE A 150 -3.93 18.31 -10.42
C PHE A 150 -4.20 19.24 -11.61
N ASN A 151 -5.46 19.41 -12.02
CA ASN A 151 -5.84 20.22 -13.19
C ASN A 151 -6.11 21.70 -12.87
N LYS A 152 -5.92 22.14 -11.62
CA LYS A 152 -6.06 23.55 -11.20
C LYS A 152 -4.69 24.14 -10.86
N GLY A 153 -3.87 24.38 -11.88
CA GLY A 153 -2.53 24.92 -11.72
C GLY A 153 -2.03 25.77 -12.88
N LYS A 154 -2.91 26.50 -13.60
CA LYS A 154 -2.42 27.58 -14.47
C LYS A 154 -1.96 28.73 -13.58
N ARG A 155 -0.64 28.89 -13.42
CA ARG A 155 -0.05 30.10 -12.83
C ARG A 155 -0.55 31.30 -13.63
N PRO A 156 -1.16 32.33 -13.01
CA PRO A 156 -1.54 33.52 -13.73
C PRO A 156 -0.30 34.16 -14.36
N ARG A 157 -0.39 34.46 -15.65
CA ARG A 157 0.67 35.12 -16.41
C ARG A 157 0.63 36.60 -16.02
N TYR A 158 1.50 37.02 -15.09
CA TYR A 158 1.49 38.39 -14.57
C TYR A 158 2.14 39.36 -15.57
N SER A 159 1.53 40.53 -15.77
CA SER A 159 2.11 41.61 -16.57
C SER A 159 3.29 42.24 -15.82
N SER A 160 4.37 42.54 -16.54
CA SER A 160 5.57 43.15 -15.96
C SER A 160 5.27 44.56 -15.43
N ARG A 161 5.03 44.71 -14.12
CA ARG A 161 5.13 46.00 -13.44
C ARG A 161 6.61 46.32 -13.18
N ARG A 162 6.99 47.56 -13.51
CA ARG A 162 8.34 48.13 -13.34
C ARG A 162 8.62 48.45 -11.87
N GLU A 163 8.63 47.43 -11.01
CA GLU A 163 9.06 47.56 -9.62
C GLU A 163 10.56 47.23 -9.49
N PRO A 164 11.31 47.91 -8.59
CA PRO A 164 12.70 47.60 -8.28
C PRO A 164 12.89 46.12 -7.92
N ARG A 165 14.05 45.53 -8.28
CA ARG A 165 14.31 44.09 -8.08
C ARG A 165 14.21 43.68 -6.61
N GLU A 166 14.65 44.54 -5.70
CA GLU A 166 14.68 44.30 -4.26
C GLU A 166 13.27 44.21 -3.67
N GLU A 167 12.40 45.17 -4.00
CA GLU A 167 11.01 45.21 -3.56
C GLU A 167 10.21 44.01 -4.10
N ARG A 168 10.49 43.57 -5.34
CA ARG A 168 9.90 42.35 -5.90
C ARG A 168 10.30 41.08 -5.16
N VAL A 169 11.56 40.98 -4.72
CA VAL A 169 12.06 39.82 -3.97
C VAL A 169 11.42 39.78 -2.58
N VAL A 170 11.35 40.91 -1.87
CA VAL A 170 10.71 41.00 -0.55
C VAL A 170 9.21 40.67 -0.64
N ASN A 171 8.49 41.26 -1.59
CA ASN A 171 7.08 40.96 -1.82
C ASN A 171 6.85 39.48 -2.18
N ALA A 172 7.77 38.86 -2.93
CA ALA A 172 7.68 37.44 -3.28
C ALA A 172 7.94 36.53 -2.08
N THR A 173 8.92 36.84 -1.23
CA THR A 173 9.23 36.04 -0.03
C THR A 173 8.12 36.14 1.01
N GLU A 174 7.54 37.32 1.22
CA GLU A 174 6.40 37.52 2.12
C GLU A 174 5.15 36.78 1.63
N ARG A 175 4.85 36.85 0.33
CA ARG A 175 3.76 36.05 -0.29
C ARG A 175 4.01 34.55 -0.11
N ALA A 176 5.22 34.07 -0.38
CA ALA A 176 5.57 32.67 -0.20
C ALA A 176 5.43 32.22 1.26
N LYS A 177 5.77 33.09 2.23
CA LYS A 177 5.58 32.84 3.66
C LYS A 177 4.08 32.75 4.01
N SER A 178 3.28 33.70 3.55
CA SER A 178 1.82 33.71 3.76
C SER A 178 1.13 32.50 3.11
N GLU A 179 1.50 32.14 1.89
CA GLU A 179 0.98 30.95 1.19
C GLU A 179 1.37 29.66 1.90
N LYS A 180 2.62 29.55 2.38
CA LYS A 180 3.09 28.41 3.16
C LYS A 180 2.30 28.24 4.46
N GLU A 181 1.99 29.34 5.14
CA GLU A 181 1.18 29.36 6.35
C GLU A 181 -0.27 28.96 6.08
N LYS A 182 -0.92 29.57 5.08
CA LYS A 182 -2.27 29.19 4.63
C LYS A 182 -2.34 27.71 4.27
N ALA A 183 -1.36 27.21 3.51
CA ALA A 183 -1.28 25.79 3.16
C ALA A 183 -1.05 24.89 4.40
N SER A 184 -0.33 25.38 5.42
CA SER A 184 -0.15 24.67 6.69
C SER A 184 -1.46 24.53 7.47
N VAL A 185 -2.20 25.63 7.60
CA VAL A 185 -3.52 25.65 8.26
C VAL A 185 -4.50 24.74 7.53
N LEU A 186 -4.59 24.83 6.21
CA LEU A 186 -5.46 23.97 5.40
C LEU A 186 -5.10 22.47 5.55
N ARG A 187 -3.81 22.12 5.64
CA ARG A 187 -3.39 20.74 5.93
C ARG A 187 -3.86 20.27 7.30
N LYS A 188 -3.69 21.10 8.34
CA LYS A 188 -4.14 20.78 9.71
C LYS A 188 -5.66 20.58 9.76
N GLN A 189 -6.42 21.47 9.14
CA GLN A 189 -7.88 21.36 9.04
C GLN A 189 -8.30 20.07 8.31
N LYS A 190 -7.64 19.73 7.20
CA LYS A 190 -7.89 18.47 6.48
C LYS A 190 -7.60 17.25 7.34
N PHE A 191 -6.51 17.26 8.12
CA PHE A 191 -6.15 16.14 8.99
C PHE A 191 -7.15 15.99 10.14
N ALA A 192 -7.57 17.10 10.76
CA ALA A 192 -8.62 17.07 11.77
C ALA A 192 -9.94 16.54 11.21
N ALA A 193 -10.33 16.95 10.00
CA ALA A 193 -11.53 16.45 9.34
C ALA A 193 -11.48 14.93 9.07
N MET A 194 -10.33 14.41 8.62
CA MET A 194 -10.14 12.97 8.43
C MET A 194 -10.20 12.20 9.75
N ALA A 195 -9.54 12.71 10.80
CA ALA A 195 -9.58 12.09 12.13
C ALA A 195 -11.01 12.05 12.69
N ASN A 196 -11.74 13.17 12.61
CA ASN A 196 -13.13 13.25 13.06
C ASN A 196 -14.04 12.27 12.30
N LYS A 197 -13.81 12.11 10.99
CA LYS A 197 -14.53 11.15 10.16
C LYS A 197 -14.24 9.71 10.57
N ALA A 198 -12.98 9.39 10.87
CA ALA A 198 -12.57 8.07 11.36
C ALA A 198 -13.21 7.72 12.71
N VAL A 199 -13.16 8.64 13.67
CA VAL A 199 -13.78 8.50 14.99
C VAL A 199 -15.29 8.33 14.86
N SER A 200 -15.94 9.23 14.11
CA SER A 200 -17.37 9.17 13.82
C SER A 200 -17.81 7.83 13.22
N ARG A 201 -17.01 7.27 12.30
CA ARG A 201 -17.33 5.98 11.67
C ARG A 201 -17.13 4.82 12.64
N TYR A 202 -16.06 4.86 13.43
CA TYR A 202 -15.75 3.86 14.45
C TYR A 202 -16.84 3.77 15.53
N GLU A 203 -17.43 4.90 15.93
CA GLU A 203 -18.52 4.92 16.91
C GLU A 203 -19.84 4.43 16.33
N ARG A 204 -20.18 4.86 15.09
CA ARG A 204 -21.48 4.60 14.48
C ARG A 204 -21.62 3.24 13.83
N ASP A 205 -20.54 2.66 13.31
CA ASP A 205 -20.58 1.42 12.54
C ASP A 205 -19.85 0.27 13.27
N PRO A 206 -20.60 -0.69 13.84
CA PRO A 206 -20.03 -1.85 14.51
C PRO A 206 -19.15 -2.73 13.61
N ASP A 207 -19.48 -2.87 12.33
CA ASP A 207 -18.74 -3.70 11.39
C ASP A 207 -17.41 -3.04 11.01
N TYR A 208 -17.40 -1.73 10.81
CA TYR A 208 -16.17 -0.96 10.60
C TYR A 208 -15.25 -1.02 11.82
N ARG A 209 -15.83 -0.83 13.02
CA ARG A 209 -15.09 -0.98 14.28
C ARG A 209 -14.50 -2.37 14.44
N PHE A 210 -15.27 -3.43 14.17
CA PHE A 210 -14.77 -4.80 14.22
C PHE A 210 -13.62 -5.03 13.22
N LEU A 211 -13.77 -4.54 11.99
CA LEU A 211 -12.72 -4.61 10.99
C LEU A 211 -11.45 -3.86 11.41
N HIS A 212 -11.58 -2.65 11.96
CA HIS A 212 -10.47 -1.83 12.45
C HIS A 212 -9.70 -2.53 13.59
N GLU A 213 -10.44 -3.12 14.53
CA GLU A 213 -9.85 -3.93 15.61
C GLU A 213 -9.10 -5.13 15.06
N ARG A 214 -9.70 -5.89 14.13
CA ARG A 214 -9.06 -7.06 13.51
C ARG A 214 -7.83 -6.70 12.68
N VAL A 215 -7.83 -5.58 11.95
CA VAL A 215 -6.64 -5.09 11.26
C VAL A 215 -5.52 -4.80 12.27
N SER A 216 -5.87 -4.15 13.38
CA SER A 216 -4.92 -3.82 14.43
C SER A 216 -4.37 -5.08 15.13
N ASP A 217 -5.20 -6.10 15.35
CA ASP A 217 -4.79 -7.41 15.88
C ASP A 217 -3.76 -8.08 14.97
N VAL A 218 -4.05 -8.17 13.67
CA VAL A 218 -3.13 -8.80 12.69
C VAL A 218 -1.77 -8.11 12.68
N PHE A 219 -1.72 -6.78 12.70
CA PHE A 219 -0.44 -6.08 12.81
C PHE A 219 0.27 -6.36 14.15
N ALA A 220 -0.45 -6.31 15.27
CA ALA A 220 0.15 -6.53 16.58
C ALA A 220 0.71 -7.95 16.74
N GLU A 221 -0.05 -8.97 16.31
CA GLU A 221 0.37 -10.38 16.31
C GLU A 221 1.61 -10.59 15.43
N CYS A 222 1.60 -10.08 14.19
CA CYS A 222 2.75 -10.19 13.30
C CYS A 222 3.99 -9.45 13.85
N LEU A 223 3.83 -8.25 14.40
CA LEU A 223 4.96 -7.47 14.95
C LEU A 223 5.59 -8.14 16.18
N LYS A 224 4.78 -8.76 17.05
CA LYS A 224 5.29 -9.53 18.20
C LYS A 224 6.09 -10.74 17.73
N SER A 225 5.53 -11.54 16.82
CA SER A 225 6.22 -12.68 16.21
C SER A 225 7.50 -12.24 15.47
N ASP A 226 7.47 -11.14 14.74
CA ASP A 226 8.63 -10.61 14.04
C ASP A 226 9.75 -10.19 15.01
N LEU A 227 9.39 -9.62 16.16
CA LEU A 227 10.35 -9.25 17.20
C LEU A 227 10.99 -10.48 17.86
N GLU A 228 10.21 -11.54 18.11
CA GLU A 228 10.73 -12.83 18.59
C GLU A 228 11.69 -13.47 17.58
N ASN A 229 11.35 -13.43 16.29
CA ASN A 229 12.22 -13.91 15.21
C ASN A 229 13.49 -13.05 15.11
N LEU A 230 13.40 -11.74 15.32
CA LEU A 230 14.57 -10.85 15.35
C LEU A 230 15.50 -11.20 16.52
N ASN A 231 14.95 -11.39 17.72
CA ASN A 231 15.70 -11.73 18.93
C ASN A 231 16.37 -13.11 18.83
N SER A 232 15.73 -14.05 18.12
CA SER A 232 16.29 -15.39 17.83
C SER A 232 17.17 -15.44 16.57
N ALA A 233 17.51 -14.29 15.99
CA ALA A 233 18.32 -14.14 14.77
C ALA A 233 17.74 -14.86 13.52
N GLN A 234 16.45 -15.19 13.50
CA GLN A 234 15.76 -15.81 12.37
C GLN A 234 15.25 -14.75 11.38
N LEU A 235 16.19 -14.03 10.74
CA LEU A 235 15.87 -12.89 9.85
C LEU A 235 15.00 -13.28 8.65
N ASN A 236 15.11 -14.52 8.17
CA ASN A 236 14.33 -15.03 7.04
C ASN A 236 12.84 -15.25 7.36
N ARG A 237 12.45 -15.25 8.64
CA ARG A 237 11.06 -15.42 9.08
C ARG A 237 10.35 -14.11 9.39
N ILE A 238 11.07 -12.98 9.35
CA ILE A 238 10.49 -11.66 9.61
C ILE A 238 9.54 -11.31 8.47
N SER A 239 8.29 -10.99 8.85
CA SER A 239 7.25 -10.60 7.92
C SER A 239 7.46 -9.16 7.40
N LEU A 240 6.71 -8.78 6.37
CA LEU A 240 6.67 -7.41 5.87
C LEU A 240 5.69 -6.51 6.65
N ALA A 241 5.18 -6.94 7.81
CA ALA A 241 4.25 -6.16 8.62
C ALA A 241 4.85 -4.82 9.05
N ALA A 242 6.09 -4.81 9.57
CA ALA A 242 6.78 -3.59 9.99
C ALA A 242 6.99 -2.56 8.86
N LYS A 243 7.12 -3.03 7.61
CA LYS A 243 7.23 -2.17 6.42
C LYS A 243 5.94 -1.39 6.18
N TRP A 244 4.78 -2.01 6.41
CA TRP A 244 3.47 -1.46 6.07
C TRP A 244 2.66 -0.97 7.28
N CYS A 245 3.11 -1.26 8.49
CA CYS A 245 2.55 -0.69 9.71
C CYS A 245 2.61 0.84 9.63
N PRO A 246 1.47 1.54 9.79
CA PRO A 246 1.44 3.00 9.81
C PRO A 246 2.36 3.55 10.89
N SER A 247 3.23 4.49 10.52
CA SER A 247 3.98 5.28 11.50
C SER A 247 3.08 6.41 12.00
N LEU A 248 3.39 6.95 13.17
CA LEU A 248 2.77 8.17 13.68
C LEU A 248 2.76 9.27 12.59
N ASP A 249 1.62 9.92 12.40
CA ASP A 249 1.42 11.00 11.43
C ASP A 249 1.59 10.61 9.95
N SER A 250 1.70 9.31 9.64
CA SER A 250 1.67 8.84 8.26
C SER A 250 0.31 9.10 7.61
N SER A 251 0.24 9.07 6.28
CA SER A 251 -1.01 9.33 5.56
C SER A 251 -2.14 8.39 5.96
N PHE A 252 -1.82 7.11 6.21
CA PHE A 252 -2.81 6.15 6.71
C PHE A 252 -3.18 6.45 8.15
N ASP A 253 -2.22 6.72 9.02
CA ASP A 253 -2.49 7.02 10.44
C ASP A 253 -3.37 8.26 10.61
N ARG A 254 -3.11 9.33 9.84
CA ARG A 254 -3.96 10.54 9.82
C ARG A 254 -5.39 10.29 9.38
N ALA A 255 -5.63 9.23 8.63
CA ALA A 255 -6.94 8.88 8.12
C ALA A 255 -7.64 7.79 8.95
N THR A 256 -6.91 6.86 9.56
CA THR A 256 -7.49 5.68 10.21
C THR A 256 -7.18 5.56 11.70
N LEU A 257 -6.25 6.38 12.23
CA LEU A 257 -5.77 6.37 13.62
C LEU A 257 -5.25 4.99 14.09
N LEU A 258 -4.73 4.21 13.15
CA LEU A 258 -4.37 2.81 13.38
C LEU A 258 -3.09 2.65 14.22
N CYS A 259 -2.15 3.60 14.16
CA CYS A 259 -0.86 3.51 14.87
C CYS A 259 -1.07 3.39 16.37
N GLU A 260 -1.97 4.20 16.93
CA GLU A 260 -2.30 4.16 18.36
C GLU A 260 -2.89 2.81 18.77
N ARG A 261 -3.85 2.30 18.00
CA ARG A 261 -4.52 1.02 18.31
C ARG A 261 -3.54 -0.15 18.27
N ILE A 262 -2.68 -0.20 17.25
CA ILE A 262 -1.61 -1.21 17.15
C ILE A 262 -0.67 -1.10 18.35
N ALA A 263 -0.22 0.11 18.68
CA ALA A 263 0.70 0.33 19.80
C ALA A 263 0.15 -0.18 21.13
N ARG A 264 -1.13 0.10 21.42
CA ARG A 264 -1.83 -0.40 22.63
C ARG A 264 -1.92 -1.92 22.68
N LYS A 265 -2.12 -2.58 21.52
CA LYS A 265 -2.17 -4.06 21.45
C LYS A 265 -0.79 -4.70 21.57
N VAL A 266 0.26 -4.02 21.10
CA VAL A 266 1.65 -4.47 21.25
C VAL A 266 2.12 -4.31 22.69
N PHE A 267 1.77 -3.19 23.34
CA PHE A 267 2.11 -2.87 24.73
C PHE A 267 0.84 -2.63 25.57
N PRO A 268 0.11 -3.68 25.96
CA PRO A 268 -1.07 -3.56 26.81
C PRO A 268 -0.73 -2.97 28.17
N ARG A 269 -1.66 -2.21 28.76
CA ARG A 269 -1.48 -1.57 30.06
C ARG A 269 -1.34 -2.62 31.17
N GLU A 270 -2.08 -3.71 31.06
CA GLU A 270 -2.12 -4.80 32.01
C GLU A 270 -0.79 -5.57 32.07
N SER A 271 -0.03 -5.56 30.97
CA SER A 271 1.25 -6.28 30.87
C SER A 271 2.46 -5.42 31.24
N CYS A 272 2.28 -4.14 31.53
CA CYS A 272 3.37 -3.18 31.71
C CYS A 272 3.15 -2.32 32.97
N PRO A 273 3.82 -2.64 34.09
CA PRO A 273 3.71 -1.88 35.34
C PRO A 273 4.04 -0.38 35.19
N GLU A 274 4.87 -0.01 34.22
CA GLU A 274 5.25 1.38 33.91
C GLU A 274 4.07 2.28 33.49
N TYR A 275 2.92 1.69 33.17
CA TYR A 275 1.71 2.41 32.76
C TYR A 275 0.64 2.44 33.85
N ASP A 276 0.92 1.90 35.03
CA ASP A 276 0.02 2.02 36.17
C ASP A 276 -0.07 3.49 36.63
N GLY A 277 -1.29 3.95 36.91
CA GLY A 277 -1.56 5.35 37.27
C GLY A 277 -1.32 6.42 36.18
N VAL A 278 -0.80 6.07 35.00
CA VAL A 278 -0.56 7.03 33.91
C VAL A 278 -1.88 7.50 33.27
N LEU A 279 -2.02 8.81 33.05
CA LEU A 279 -3.16 9.40 32.32
C LEU A 279 -3.23 8.89 30.88
N GLU A 280 -4.46 8.76 30.38
CA GLU A 280 -4.77 8.16 29.08
C GLU A 280 -4.02 8.82 27.91
N GLU A 281 -3.92 10.15 27.92
CA GLU A 281 -3.22 10.91 26.88
C GLU A 281 -1.72 10.63 26.86
N HIS A 282 -1.10 10.56 28.04
CA HIS A 282 0.31 10.25 28.20
C HIS A 282 0.60 8.79 27.85
N TYR A 283 -0.31 7.87 28.19
CA TYR A 283 -0.23 6.47 27.80
C TYR A 283 -0.22 6.33 26.27
N ALA A 284 -1.19 6.93 25.58
CA ALA A 284 -1.29 6.90 24.12
C ALA A 284 -0.03 7.45 23.44
N TYR A 285 0.56 8.53 23.94
CA TYR A 285 1.83 9.06 23.43
C TYR A 285 3.00 8.08 23.66
N ARG A 286 3.15 7.56 24.88
CA ARG A 286 4.26 6.67 25.26
C ARG A 286 4.26 5.38 24.44
N VAL A 287 3.11 4.72 24.28
CA VAL A 287 3.04 3.45 23.52
C VAL A 287 3.35 3.67 22.04
N ARG A 288 2.93 4.80 21.45
CA ARG A 288 3.22 5.13 20.04
C ARG A 288 4.71 5.39 19.82
N ASP A 289 5.36 6.13 20.72
CA ASP A 289 6.82 6.34 20.63
C ASP A 289 7.59 5.04 20.87
N ARG A 290 7.13 4.20 21.81
CA ARG A 290 7.69 2.88 22.08
C ARG A 290 7.58 1.95 20.86
N LEU A 291 6.40 1.85 20.25
CA LEU A 291 6.18 1.09 19.01
C LEU A 291 7.17 1.52 17.92
N ARG A 292 7.40 2.83 17.77
CA ARG A 292 8.37 3.33 16.79
C ARG A 292 9.80 2.89 17.14
N LYS A 293 10.26 3.17 18.37
CA LYS A 293 11.67 2.99 18.77
C LYS A 293 12.05 1.52 18.97
N GLU A 294 11.21 0.77 19.68
CA GLU A 294 11.53 -0.60 20.11
C GLU A 294 11.09 -1.67 19.12
N VAL A 295 10.14 -1.38 18.23
CA VAL A 295 9.58 -2.37 17.29
C VAL A 295 9.89 -2.00 15.85
N LEU A 296 9.37 -0.86 15.37
CA LEU A 296 9.44 -0.52 13.95
C LEU A 296 10.87 -0.20 13.49
N VAL A 297 11.65 0.56 14.25
CA VAL A 297 13.04 0.90 13.90
C VAL A 297 13.93 -0.35 13.76
N PRO A 298 14.01 -1.26 14.76
CA PRO A 298 14.85 -2.45 14.65
C PRO A 298 14.36 -3.41 13.56
N LEU A 299 13.06 -3.64 13.43
CA LEU A 299 12.51 -4.51 12.37
C LEU A 299 12.75 -3.94 10.97
N ARG A 300 12.56 -2.63 10.75
CA ARG A 300 12.83 -2.00 9.45
C ARG A 300 14.32 -2.00 9.09
N LYS A 301 15.20 -1.93 10.10
CA LYS A 301 16.65 -2.10 9.91
C LYS A 301 17.00 -3.53 9.51
N ALA A 302 16.41 -4.53 10.18
CA ALA A 302 16.59 -5.95 9.84
C ALA A 302 16.06 -6.29 8.43
N LEU A 303 14.98 -5.62 7.99
CA LEU A 303 14.43 -5.72 6.63
C LEU A 303 15.24 -4.95 5.58
N GLU A 304 16.27 -4.20 5.97
CA GLU A 304 17.15 -3.40 5.10
C GLU A 304 16.38 -2.45 4.16
N LEU A 305 15.35 -1.79 4.68
CA LEU A 305 14.55 -0.84 3.89
C LEU A 305 15.39 0.39 3.50
N PRO A 306 15.32 0.86 2.22
CA PRO A 306 16.14 1.97 1.75
C PRO A 306 15.90 3.25 2.55
N GLU A 307 14.66 3.50 3.01
CA GLU A 307 14.29 4.68 3.78
C GLU A 307 15.05 4.80 5.12
N VAL A 308 15.48 3.67 5.71
CA VAL A 308 16.28 3.65 6.94
C VAL A 308 17.67 4.26 6.69
N TYR A 309 18.30 3.89 5.58
CA TYR A 309 19.60 4.42 5.19
C TYR A 309 19.52 5.87 4.71
N MET A 310 18.49 6.18 3.90
CA MET A 310 18.25 7.52 3.38
C MET A 310 18.01 8.53 4.51
N GLY A 311 17.19 8.17 5.50
CA GLY A 311 16.93 9.02 6.67
C GLY A 311 18.17 9.27 7.54
N ALA A 312 19.09 8.29 7.59
CA ALA A 312 20.36 8.40 8.28
C ALA A 312 21.48 9.03 7.43
N GLN A 313 21.20 9.45 6.19
CA GLN A 313 22.17 9.92 5.20
C GLN A 313 23.31 8.92 4.89
N LYS A 314 23.09 7.62 5.14
CA LYS A 314 24.06 6.54 4.91
C LYS A 314 23.91 5.94 3.51
N TRP A 315 24.07 6.77 2.49
CA TRP A 315 23.88 6.39 1.08
C TRP A 315 24.80 5.24 0.64
N SER A 316 26.05 5.25 1.12
CA SER A 316 27.06 4.22 0.84
C SER A 316 26.70 2.82 1.35
N SER A 317 25.73 2.71 2.26
CA SER A 317 25.29 1.42 2.83
C SER A 317 23.98 0.89 2.23
N VAL A 318 23.37 1.59 1.27
CA VAL A 318 22.12 1.14 0.65
C VAL A 318 22.36 -0.15 -0.15
N PRO A 319 21.63 -1.25 0.12
CA PRO A 319 21.77 -2.51 -0.61
C PRO A 319 20.85 -2.52 -1.83
N TYR A 320 21.30 -1.95 -2.96
CA TYR A 320 20.49 -1.82 -4.19
C TYR A 320 19.87 -3.13 -4.68
N ASN A 321 20.57 -4.25 -4.55
CA ASN A 321 20.09 -5.58 -4.96
C ASN A 321 18.82 -6.03 -4.21
N ARG A 322 18.57 -5.51 -3.00
CA ARG A 322 17.39 -5.85 -2.18
C ARG A 322 16.28 -4.81 -2.26
N VAL A 323 16.54 -3.68 -2.92
CA VAL A 323 15.54 -2.62 -3.07
C VAL A 323 14.46 -3.09 -4.04
N ALA A 324 13.21 -3.13 -3.56
CA ALA A 324 12.07 -3.50 -4.39
C ALA A 324 11.92 -2.58 -5.61
N SER A 325 11.51 -3.12 -6.76
CA SER A 325 11.41 -2.40 -8.04
C SER A 325 10.59 -1.11 -7.99
N VAL A 326 9.48 -1.09 -7.24
CA VAL A 326 8.65 0.10 -7.05
C VAL A 326 9.40 1.19 -6.26
N ALA A 327 10.13 0.81 -5.22
CA ALA A 327 10.97 1.74 -4.46
C ALA A 327 12.13 2.26 -5.33
N MET A 328 12.69 1.39 -6.18
CA MET A 328 13.73 1.77 -7.14
C MET A 328 13.24 2.86 -8.11
N LYS A 329 12.02 2.71 -8.64
CA LYS A 329 11.40 3.72 -9.51
C LYS A 329 11.14 5.03 -8.77
N LEU A 330 10.67 4.95 -7.52
CA LEU A 330 10.32 6.13 -6.71
C LEU A 330 11.56 6.95 -6.31
N TYR A 331 12.64 6.28 -5.88
CA TYR A 331 13.84 6.92 -5.35
C TYR A 331 14.96 7.09 -6.38
N LYS A 332 14.70 6.74 -7.65
CA LYS A 332 15.67 6.84 -8.76
C LYS A 332 16.43 8.16 -8.75
N GLU A 333 15.70 9.29 -8.75
CA GLU A 333 16.33 10.61 -8.76
C GLU A 333 17.15 10.89 -7.51
N THR A 334 16.69 10.44 -6.35
CA THR A 334 17.38 10.62 -5.08
C THR A 334 18.68 9.82 -5.05
N PHE A 335 18.67 8.58 -5.56
CA PHE A 335 19.87 7.76 -5.68
C PHE A 335 20.89 8.39 -6.64
N PHE A 336 20.45 8.94 -7.78
CA PHE A 336 21.34 9.68 -8.67
C PHE A 336 21.95 10.93 -8.02
N LYS A 337 21.19 11.64 -7.18
CA LYS A 337 21.68 12.85 -6.51
C LYS A 337 22.73 12.56 -5.44
N HIS A 338 22.62 11.44 -4.73
CA HIS A 338 23.43 11.19 -3.54
C HIS A 338 24.44 10.03 -3.66
N ASP A 339 24.27 9.09 -4.59
CA ASP A 339 25.18 7.95 -4.79
C ASP A 339 25.24 7.54 -6.27
N ILE A 340 25.62 8.51 -7.11
CA ILE A 340 25.66 8.34 -8.57
C ILE A 340 26.56 7.18 -9.01
N VAL A 341 27.72 6.99 -8.37
CA VAL A 341 28.74 6.03 -8.80
C VAL A 341 28.27 4.59 -8.57
N ARG A 342 27.85 4.24 -7.35
CA ARG A 342 27.39 2.87 -7.05
C ARG A 342 26.07 2.58 -7.74
N PHE A 343 25.17 3.55 -7.79
CA PHE A 343 23.89 3.35 -8.46
C PHE A 343 24.04 3.15 -9.97
N SER A 344 24.94 3.89 -10.62
CA SER A 344 25.22 3.70 -12.05
C SER A 344 25.86 2.34 -12.32
N LYS A 345 26.79 1.89 -11.45
CA LYS A 345 27.36 0.54 -11.53
C LYS A 345 26.27 -0.52 -11.43
N TYR A 346 25.41 -0.43 -10.42
CA TYR A 346 24.28 -1.34 -10.24
C TYR A 346 23.38 -1.42 -11.49
N LEU A 347 23.10 -0.29 -12.15
CA LEU A 347 22.29 -0.28 -13.38
C LEU A 347 22.99 -0.97 -14.55
N VAL A 348 24.32 -0.89 -14.64
CA VAL A 348 25.12 -1.62 -15.63
C VAL A 348 25.05 -3.12 -15.35
N ASP A 349 25.26 -3.53 -14.09
CA ASP A 349 25.24 -4.94 -13.67
C ASP A 349 23.87 -5.59 -13.94
N VAL A 350 22.77 -4.88 -13.63
CA VAL A 350 21.39 -5.33 -13.93
C VAL A 350 21.15 -5.46 -15.43
N LYS A 351 21.76 -4.61 -16.26
CA LYS A 351 21.62 -4.66 -17.72
C LYS A 351 22.45 -5.79 -18.34
N ALA A 352 23.59 -6.14 -17.74
CA ALA A 352 24.44 -7.24 -18.16
C ALA A 352 23.84 -8.63 -17.86
N GLY A 353 22.74 -8.68 -17.08
CA GLY A 353 22.10 -9.94 -16.70
C GLY A 353 22.78 -10.65 -15.53
N GLU A 354 23.79 -10.03 -14.92
CA GLU A 354 24.54 -10.57 -13.76
C GLU A 354 23.82 -10.36 -12.42
N GLY A 355 22.56 -9.89 -12.45
CA GLY A 355 21.67 -9.82 -11.29
C GLY A 355 20.53 -10.82 -11.42
N GLU A 356 20.50 -11.83 -10.55
CA GLU A 356 19.40 -12.79 -10.49
C GLU A 356 18.05 -12.09 -10.23
N HIS A 357 17.06 -12.41 -11.07
CA HIS A 357 15.63 -12.14 -10.92
C HIS A 357 15.14 -10.67 -11.01
N CYS A 358 14.87 -10.19 -12.23
CA CYS A 358 13.58 -9.52 -12.54
C CYS A 358 13.38 -9.29 -14.06
N GLY A 359 12.71 -10.21 -14.75
CA GLY A 359 12.36 -10.08 -16.18
C GLY A 359 11.43 -8.91 -16.55
N ARG A 360 10.96 -8.13 -15.57
CA ARG A 360 10.14 -6.92 -15.78
C ARG A 360 10.93 -5.60 -15.69
N CYS A 361 12.20 -5.63 -15.26
CA CYS A 361 13.06 -4.43 -15.14
C CYS A 361 13.73 -4.03 -16.46
N ALA A 362 13.87 -4.94 -17.43
CA ALA A 362 14.58 -4.69 -18.68
C ALA A 362 13.94 -3.61 -19.58
N ALA A 363 12.62 -3.39 -19.48
CA ALA A 363 11.92 -2.33 -20.22
C ALA A 363 12.19 -0.94 -19.63
N ALA A 364 12.23 -0.82 -18.29
CA ALA A 364 12.55 0.45 -17.62
C ALA A 364 14.03 0.84 -17.80
N ALA A 365 14.93 -0.14 -17.85
CA ALA A 365 16.37 0.08 -18.06
C ALA A 365 16.71 0.73 -19.42
N ARG A 366 15.88 0.52 -20.46
CA ARG A 366 16.07 1.14 -21.78
C ARG A 366 15.81 2.65 -21.77
N ASP A 367 14.76 3.10 -21.11
CA ASP A 367 14.48 4.54 -20.90
C ASP A 367 15.57 5.23 -20.07
N HIS A 368 16.15 4.51 -19.12
CA HIS A 368 17.20 5.03 -18.25
C HIS A 368 18.56 5.20 -18.96
N ARG A 369 18.80 4.50 -20.09
CA ARG A 369 19.99 4.70 -20.93
C ARG A 369 20.02 6.08 -21.58
N LEU A 370 18.91 6.51 -22.18
CA LEU A 370 18.82 7.82 -22.84
C LEU A 370 18.99 8.96 -21.84
N GLU A 371 18.43 8.81 -20.64
CA GLU A 371 18.58 9.81 -19.58
C GLU A 371 19.98 9.80 -18.94
N PHE A 372 20.64 8.63 -18.83
CA PHE A 372 22.04 8.52 -18.41
C PHE A 372 22.99 9.11 -19.44
N GLU A 373 22.88 8.73 -20.72
CA GLU A 373 23.70 9.30 -21.80
C GLU A 373 23.48 10.82 -21.86
N ARG A 374 22.25 11.30 -21.72
CA ARG A 374 21.95 12.73 -21.62
C ARG A 374 22.60 13.39 -20.41
N ARG A 375 22.47 12.86 -19.19
CA ARG A 375 23.03 13.45 -17.95
C ARG A 375 24.55 13.36 -17.88
N VAL A 376 25.15 12.28 -18.38
CA VAL A 376 26.61 12.14 -18.49
C VAL A 376 27.16 13.08 -19.56
N THR A 377 26.43 13.32 -20.65
CA THR A 377 26.80 14.33 -21.66
C THR A 377 26.64 15.75 -21.10
N GLU A 378 25.58 16.03 -20.32
CA GLU A 378 25.40 17.29 -19.59
C GLU A 378 26.54 17.51 -18.55
N LEU A 379 26.98 16.48 -17.84
CA LEU A 379 28.11 16.54 -16.91
C LEU A 379 29.47 16.72 -17.62
N ARG A 380 29.67 16.09 -18.79
CA ARG A 380 30.87 16.29 -19.63
C ARG A 380 30.90 17.68 -20.28
N SER A 381 29.73 18.26 -20.56
CA SER A 381 29.63 19.65 -21.05
C SER A 381 29.88 20.71 -19.96
N PHE A 382 30.03 20.29 -18.71
CA PHE A 382 30.38 21.14 -17.56
C PHE A 382 31.89 21.11 -17.22
N SER A 383 32.76 20.78 -18.19
CA SER A 383 34.20 21.03 -18.03
C SER A 383 34.53 22.49 -18.38
N GLY A 384 34.72 23.30 -17.33
CA GLY A 384 35.53 24.51 -17.37
C GLY A 384 34.81 25.82 -17.71
N ARG A 385 34.35 26.53 -16.68
CA ARG A 385 34.76 27.91 -16.36
C ARG A 385 34.14 28.36 -15.02
N GLU A 386 35.02 28.66 -14.08
CA GLU A 386 34.94 29.52 -12.89
C GLU A 386 33.55 29.80 -12.28
N TRP A 387 33.27 29.20 -11.12
CA TRP A 387 32.33 29.74 -10.13
C TRP A 387 32.99 29.76 -8.75
N TRP A 388 33.99 30.62 -8.61
CA TRP A 388 34.40 31.24 -7.33
C TRP A 388 34.63 32.73 -7.57
N ARG A 389 33.54 33.52 -7.60
CA ARG A 389 33.51 34.94 -7.22
C ARG A 389 32.07 35.47 -7.26
N ILE A 390 31.62 35.90 -6.06
CA ILE A 390 30.44 36.70 -5.69
C ILE A 390 29.09 35.97 -5.73
#